data_AF-A0A7V2V3I9-F1
#
_entry.id   AF-A0A7V2V3I9-F1
#
_cell.length_a   1.000
_cell.length_b   1.000
_cell.length_c   1.000
_cell.angle_alpha   90.00
_cell.angle_beta   90.00
_cell.angle_gamma   90.00
#
_symmetry.space_group_name_H-M   'P 1'
#
loop_
_entity.id
_entity.type
_entity.pdbx_description
1 polymer ?
#
loop_
_entity_poly.entity_id
_entity_poly.type
_entity_poly.pdbx_seq_one_letter_code
_entity_poly.pdbx_strand_id
1 'polypeptide(L)'
;MRSRQAEFRAAGLLTLLAAAGAAGCGRDAAEPAAAAPLTDDDAAAAAVWATFRDAFVNKEWEAAWGHFTPAAQEAVAARFDTLRREAAAGSPERVAQLNAMGLRPADLQAMDAKGFFIRSMRHLVTAEHLRPSWEKLRGDMAGSRVISVRRRGDEAVLVVRDGAGKETSTGARRVGGAWRVDFQAGP
;
A
#
# COMPACT_ATOMS: atom_id res chain seq x y z
N MET A 1 30.74 0.15 0.13
CA MET A 1 29.57 -0.76 0.09
C MET A 1 28.42 -0.28 1.01
N ARG A 2 27.88 0.94 0.82
CA ARG A 2 26.86 1.51 1.74
C ARG A 2 25.48 1.79 1.12
N SER A 3 25.23 1.51 -0.17
CA SER A 3 23.94 1.87 -0.81
C SER A 3 22.89 0.74 -0.91
N ARG A 4 23.26 -0.54 -0.79
CA ARG A 4 22.29 -1.65 -0.97
C ARG A 4 21.37 -1.91 0.23
N GLN A 5 21.79 -1.58 1.46
CA GLN A 5 20.97 -1.77 2.67
C GLN A 5 19.87 -0.71 2.84
N ALA A 6 20.04 0.49 2.29
CA ALA A 6 19.02 1.54 2.34
C ALA A 6 17.87 1.27 1.35
N GLU A 7 18.22 0.77 0.15
CA GLU A 7 17.26 0.31 -0.86
C GLU A 7 16.37 -0.82 -0.35
N PHE A 8 16.92 -1.77 0.44
CA PHE A 8 16.16 -2.85 1.08
C PHE A 8 15.15 -2.38 2.15
N ARG A 9 15.36 -1.20 2.79
CA ARG A 9 14.50 -0.70 3.88
C ARG A 9 13.29 0.07 3.38
N ALA A 10 13.48 0.89 2.34
CA ALA A 10 12.37 1.45 1.58
C ALA A 10 11.59 0.33 0.87
N ALA A 11 12.30 -0.68 0.34
CA ALA A 11 11.69 -1.88 -0.20
C ALA A 11 10.90 -2.65 0.86
N GLY A 12 11.25 -2.69 2.15
CA GLY A 12 10.44 -3.39 3.16
C GLY A 12 9.04 -2.79 3.39
N LEU A 13 8.93 -1.46 3.45
CA LEU A 13 7.63 -0.76 3.58
C LEU A 13 6.89 -0.70 2.24
N LEU A 14 7.62 -0.50 1.15
CA LEU A 14 7.08 -0.62 -0.21
C LEU A 14 6.70 -2.06 -0.54
N THR A 15 7.29 -3.08 0.07
CA THR A 15 6.91 -4.50 -0.04
C THR A 15 5.82 -4.81 0.97
N LEU A 16 5.61 -4.04 2.04
CA LEU A 16 4.38 -4.15 2.83
C LEU A 16 3.18 -3.60 2.03
N LEU A 17 3.35 -2.47 1.35
CA LEU A 17 2.34 -1.88 0.45
C LEU A 17 2.21 -2.69 -0.86
N ALA A 18 3.33 -3.11 -1.44
CA ALA A 18 3.39 -3.87 -2.67
C ALA A 18 3.25 -5.37 -2.46
N ALA A 19 3.37 -5.98 -1.27
CA ALA A 19 2.95 -7.37 -1.03
C ALA A 19 1.55 -7.44 -0.46
N ALA A 20 1.01 -6.35 0.10
CA ALA A 20 -0.43 -6.19 0.14
C ALA A 20 -0.97 -6.14 -1.31
N GLY A 21 -0.33 -5.41 -2.24
CA GLY A 21 -0.70 -5.39 -3.66
C GLY A 21 -0.18 -6.53 -4.57
N ALA A 22 0.85 -7.28 -4.18
CA ALA A 22 1.52 -8.32 -5.00
C ALA A 22 1.40 -9.72 -4.41
N ALA A 23 0.75 -9.89 -3.26
CA ALA A 23 0.19 -11.19 -2.89
C ALA A 23 -0.91 -11.64 -3.88
N GLY A 24 -1.39 -10.75 -4.75
CA GLY A 24 -2.26 -11.06 -5.90
C GLY A 24 -1.52 -11.28 -7.24
N CYS A 25 -0.18 -11.44 -7.24
CA CYS A 25 0.56 -11.69 -8.48
C CYS A 25 0.66 -13.19 -8.79
N GLY A 26 -0.28 -13.72 -9.57
CA GLY A 26 -0.15 -15.09 -10.08
C GLY A 26 -1.28 -15.60 -10.97
N ARG A 27 -1.10 -15.38 -12.28
CA ARG A 27 -1.62 -16.14 -13.45
C ARG A 27 -2.96 -15.76 -14.09
N ASP A 28 -2.89 -15.98 -15.42
CA ASP A 28 -3.87 -15.94 -16.49
C ASP A 28 -4.39 -14.56 -16.92
N ALA A 29 -3.50 -13.84 -17.63
CA ALA A 29 -3.90 -12.86 -18.63
C ALA A 29 -4.58 -13.58 -19.80
N ALA A 30 -5.86 -13.93 -19.64
CA ALA A 30 -6.72 -14.12 -20.79
C ALA A 30 -6.83 -12.77 -21.52
N GLU A 31 -6.67 -12.83 -22.84
CA GLU A 31 -6.73 -11.72 -23.78
C GLU A 31 -7.98 -10.84 -23.52
N PRO A 32 -7.86 -9.50 -23.41
CA PRO A 32 -8.98 -8.68 -23.00
C PRO A 32 -10.03 -8.63 -24.10
N ALA A 33 -11.19 -9.25 -23.83
CA ALA A 33 -12.43 -8.87 -24.50
C ALA A 33 -12.61 -7.34 -24.38
N ALA A 34 -13.08 -6.71 -25.45
CA ALA A 34 -13.24 -5.26 -25.52
C ALA A 34 -13.94 -4.73 -24.26
N ALA A 35 -13.28 -3.81 -23.55
CA ALA A 35 -13.81 -3.25 -22.31
C ALA A 35 -15.15 -2.56 -22.62
N ALA A 36 -16.22 -3.00 -21.95
CA ALA A 36 -17.49 -2.30 -21.95
C ALA A 36 -17.27 -0.84 -21.48
N PRO A 37 -18.09 0.13 -21.96
CA PRO A 37 -18.00 1.50 -21.48
C PRO A 37 -18.16 1.54 -19.95
N LEU A 38 -17.35 2.38 -19.30
CA LEU A 38 -17.38 2.53 -17.84
C LEU A 38 -18.77 3.02 -17.40
N THR A 39 -19.34 2.34 -16.41
CA THR A 39 -20.57 2.80 -15.76
C THR A 39 -20.27 3.92 -14.76
N ASP A 40 -21.29 4.66 -14.32
CA ASP A 40 -21.16 5.63 -13.22
C ASP A 40 -20.62 4.98 -11.94
N ASP A 41 -20.94 3.70 -11.72
CA ASP A 41 -20.43 2.95 -10.58
C ASP A 41 -18.95 2.57 -10.73
N ASP A 42 -18.50 2.29 -11.96
CA ASP A 42 -17.07 2.07 -12.23
C ASP A 42 -16.27 3.36 -12.06
N ALA A 43 -16.87 4.50 -12.42
CA ALA A 43 -16.30 5.81 -12.13
C ALA A 43 -16.21 6.06 -10.63
N ALA A 44 -17.22 5.68 -9.84
CA ALA A 44 -17.19 5.75 -8.38
C ALA A 44 -16.13 4.82 -7.76
N ALA A 45 -15.99 3.60 -8.27
CA ALA A 45 -14.95 2.66 -7.87
C ALA A 45 -13.56 3.19 -8.21
N ALA A 46 -13.37 3.81 -9.38
CA ALA A 46 -12.11 4.45 -9.75
C ALA A 46 -11.80 5.70 -8.91
N ALA A 47 -12.83 6.48 -8.53
CA ALA A 47 -12.68 7.69 -7.73
C ALA A 47 -12.08 7.41 -6.35
N VAL A 48 -12.35 6.25 -5.74
CA VAL A 48 -11.77 5.90 -4.43
C VAL A 48 -10.24 5.81 -4.49
N TRP A 49 -9.68 5.35 -5.62
CA TRP A 49 -8.24 5.31 -5.82
C TRP A 49 -7.67 6.73 -5.87
N ALA A 50 -8.33 7.64 -6.57
CA ALA A 50 -7.91 9.04 -6.63
C ALA A 50 -7.92 9.69 -5.23
N THR A 51 -8.98 9.48 -4.45
CA THR A 51 -9.05 10.03 -3.08
C THR A 51 -7.97 9.45 -2.17
N PHE A 52 -7.74 8.12 -2.21
CA PHE A 52 -6.66 7.48 -1.47
C PHE A 52 -5.28 8.02 -1.88
N ARG A 53 -5.01 8.09 -3.19
CA ARG A 53 -3.76 8.61 -3.75
C ARG A 53 -3.50 10.03 -3.28
N ASP A 54 -4.51 10.90 -3.34
CA ASP A 54 -4.36 12.30 -2.97
C ASP A 54 -4.06 12.43 -1.48
N ALA A 55 -4.79 11.72 -0.62
CA ALA A 55 -4.49 11.68 0.82
C ALA A 55 -3.06 11.15 1.10
N PHE A 56 -2.63 10.11 0.38
CA PHE A 56 -1.30 9.53 0.53
C PHE A 56 -0.17 10.51 0.14
N VAL A 57 -0.29 11.13 -1.03
CA VAL A 57 0.69 12.08 -1.58
C VAL A 57 0.77 13.35 -0.73
N ASN A 58 -0.37 13.82 -0.23
CA ASN A 58 -0.46 15.01 0.63
C ASN A 58 -0.11 14.75 2.10
N LYS A 59 0.37 13.54 2.43
CA LYS A 59 0.79 13.13 3.77
C LYS A 59 -0.36 13.12 4.80
N GLU A 60 -1.60 13.03 4.32
CA GLU A 60 -2.82 12.85 5.11
C GLU A 60 -3.02 11.37 5.43
N TRP A 61 -2.00 10.73 6.01
CA TRP A 61 -1.96 9.27 6.14
C TRP A 61 -3.03 8.67 7.05
N GLU A 62 -3.60 9.47 7.95
CA GLU A 62 -4.77 9.07 8.71
C GLU A 62 -6.02 8.96 7.82
N ALA A 63 -6.21 9.91 6.90
CA ALA A 63 -7.26 9.84 5.90
C ALA A 63 -7.00 8.69 4.91
N ALA A 64 -5.77 8.54 4.43
CA ALA A 64 -5.37 7.43 3.57
C ALA A 64 -5.67 6.06 4.20
N TRP A 65 -5.36 5.87 5.49
CA TRP A 65 -5.73 4.67 6.25
C TRP A 65 -7.25 4.44 6.27
N GLY A 66 -8.02 5.52 6.44
CA GLY A 66 -9.48 5.47 6.40
C GLY A 66 -10.05 5.00 5.07
N HIS A 67 -9.32 5.09 3.96
CA HIS A 67 -9.78 4.58 2.66
C HIS A 67 -9.62 3.07 2.50
N PHE A 68 -8.90 2.38 3.38
CA PHE A 68 -8.77 0.93 3.34
C PHE A 68 -10.06 0.22 3.73
N THR A 69 -10.33 -0.92 3.11
CA THR A 69 -11.31 -1.89 3.63
C THR A 69 -10.84 -2.41 4.98
N PRO A 70 -11.75 -2.91 5.84
CA PRO A 70 -11.38 -3.63 7.06
C PRO A 70 -10.40 -4.78 6.78
N ALA A 71 -10.63 -5.57 5.72
CA ALA A 71 -9.74 -6.66 5.32
C ALA A 71 -8.32 -6.19 4.96
N ALA A 72 -8.19 -5.05 4.26
CA ALA A 72 -6.89 -4.44 3.98
C ALA A 72 -6.20 -3.96 5.27
N GLN A 73 -6.95 -3.39 6.22
CA GLN A 73 -6.41 -2.98 7.53
C GLN A 73 -5.95 -4.20 8.34
N GLU A 74 -6.71 -5.30 8.34
CA GLU A 74 -6.35 -6.57 8.97
C GLU A 74 -5.10 -7.19 8.36
N ALA A 75 -4.95 -7.13 7.02
CA ALA A 75 -3.73 -7.59 6.35
C ALA A 75 -2.48 -6.81 6.80
N VAL A 76 -2.59 -5.49 6.94
CA VAL A 76 -1.50 -4.67 7.50
C VAL A 76 -1.26 -5.01 8.97
N ALA A 77 -2.31 -5.24 9.75
CA ALA A 77 -2.20 -5.65 11.15
C ALA A 77 -1.49 -7.00 11.31
N ALA A 78 -1.81 -8.01 10.51
CA ALA A 78 -1.16 -9.31 10.54
C ALA A 78 0.34 -9.23 10.20
N ARG A 79 0.72 -8.33 9.29
CA ARG A 79 2.14 -8.06 8.97
C ARG A 79 2.85 -7.35 10.11
N PHE A 80 2.20 -6.35 10.71
CA PHE A 80 2.71 -5.69 11.90
C PHE A 80 2.92 -6.68 13.06
N ASP A 81 1.98 -7.60 13.28
CA ASP A 81 2.07 -8.65 14.29
C ASP A 81 3.23 -9.62 14.03
N THR A 82 3.47 -9.94 12.76
CA THR A 82 4.64 -10.74 12.37
C THR A 82 5.94 -10.02 12.70
N LEU A 83 6.06 -8.73 12.32
CA LEU A 83 7.22 -7.90 12.67
C LEU A 83 7.40 -7.82 14.20
N ARG A 84 6.31 -7.62 14.94
CA ARG A 84 6.32 -7.54 16.41
C ARG A 84 6.85 -8.83 17.04
N ARG A 85 6.39 -9.99 16.57
CA ARG A 85 6.88 -11.31 17.04
C ARG A 85 8.35 -11.54 16.69
N GLU A 86 8.75 -11.25 15.46
CA GLU A 86 10.14 -11.44 15.01
C GLU A 86 11.12 -10.51 15.76
N ALA A 87 10.71 -9.27 16.03
CA ALA A 87 11.49 -8.33 16.82
C ALA A 87 11.59 -8.75 18.30
N ALA A 88 10.49 -9.26 18.88
CA ALA A 88 10.49 -9.80 20.24
C ALA A 88 11.35 -11.07 20.37
N ALA A 89 11.42 -11.88 19.31
CA ALA A 89 12.32 -13.04 19.20
C ALA A 89 13.80 -12.65 19.01
N GLY A 90 14.12 -11.34 18.95
CA GLY A 90 15.48 -10.86 18.85
C GLY A 90 16.10 -11.01 17.46
N SER A 91 15.29 -11.10 16.39
CA SER A 91 15.82 -11.14 15.01
C SER A 91 16.71 -9.92 14.75
N PRO A 92 18.03 -10.08 14.52
CA PRO A 92 18.95 -8.96 14.35
C PRO A 92 18.56 -8.05 13.18
N GLU A 93 18.03 -8.64 12.11
CA GLU A 93 17.53 -7.90 10.95
C GLU A 93 16.34 -7.01 11.32
N ARG A 94 15.35 -7.54 12.04
CA ARG A 94 14.18 -6.77 12.45
C ARG A 94 14.51 -5.71 13.47
N VAL A 95 15.37 -6.02 14.43
CA VAL A 95 15.85 -5.03 15.41
C VAL A 95 16.60 -3.90 14.69
N ALA A 96 17.47 -4.21 13.73
CA ALA A 96 18.16 -3.18 12.94
C ALA A 96 17.18 -2.34 12.10
N GLN A 97 16.14 -2.94 11.53
CA GLN A 97 15.09 -2.24 10.79
C GLN A 97 14.31 -1.27 11.69
N LEU A 98 13.93 -1.69 12.91
CA LEU A 98 13.24 -0.85 13.88
C LEU A 98 14.12 0.31 14.36
N ASN A 99 15.38 0.02 14.72
CA ASN A 99 16.32 1.04 15.17
C ASN A 99 16.57 2.10 14.09
N ALA A 100 16.60 1.69 12.81
CA ALA A 100 16.70 2.62 11.69
C ALA A 100 15.51 3.59 11.62
N MET A 101 14.31 3.15 12.03
CA MET A 101 13.10 3.99 12.15
C MET A 101 13.01 4.78 13.47
N GLY A 102 14.03 4.68 14.34
CA GLY A 102 14.01 5.26 15.68
C GLY A 102 12.98 4.59 16.59
N LEU A 103 12.78 3.28 16.43
CA LEU A 103 11.91 2.45 17.26
C LEU A 103 12.72 1.33 17.91
N ARG A 104 12.33 0.97 19.13
CA ARG A 104 12.80 -0.21 19.85
C ARG A 104 11.74 -1.31 19.75
N PRO A 105 12.10 -2.60 19.86
CA PRO A 105 11.12 -3.69 19.90
C PRO A 105 10.01 -3.50 20.95
N ALA A 106 10.33 -2.93 22.11
CA ALA A 106 9.36 -2.62 23.15
C ALA A 106 8.31 -1.58 22.73
N ASP A 107 8.67 -0.64 21.86
CA ASP A 107 7.77 0.41 21.38
C ASP A 107 6.65 -0.19 20.49
N LEU A 108 6.87 -1.37 19.90
CA LEU A 108 5.85 -2.09 19.13
C LEU A 108 4.72 -2.66 20.00
N GLN A 109 4.94 -2.86 21.30
CA GLN A 109 3.91 -3.41 22.19
C GLN A 109 2.85 -2.38 22.55
N ALA A 110 3.19 -1.09 22.51
CA ALA A 110 2.30 0.02 22.80
C ALA A 110 1.64 0.62 21.54
N MET A 111 1.89 0.03 20.36
CA MET A 111 1.51 0.58 19.07
C MET A 111 0.58 -0.37 18.34
N ASP A 112 -0.44 0.17 17.67
CA ASP A 112 -1.30 -0.56 16.75
C ASP A 112 -0.79 -0.47 15.31
N ALA A 113 -1.40 -1.25 14.40
CA ALA A 113 -1.00 -1.29 13.00
C ALA A 113 -1.15 0.08 12.30
N LYS A 114 -2.18 0.84 12.66
CA LYS A 114 -2.41 2.21 12.15
C LYS A 114 -1.29 3.15 12.58
N GLY A 115 -0.95 3.16 13.87
CA GLY A 115 0.13 3.95 14.44
C GLY A 115 1.48 3.61 13.81
N PHE A 116 1.75 2.31 13.61
CA PHE A 116 2.96 1.86 12.93
C PHE A 116 3.02 2.34 11.48
N PHE A 117 1.94 2.17 10.71
CA PHE A 117 1.84 2.68 9.34
C PHE A 117 2.17 4.17 9.26
N ILE A 118 1.49 5.00 10.06
CA ILE A 118 1.68 6.46 10.06
C ILE A 118 3.11 6.82 10.47
N ARG A 119 3.66 6.14 11.48
CA ARG A 119 5.04 6.35 11.96
C ARG A 119 6.06 6.01 10.86
N SER A 120 5.88 4.89 10.17
CA SER A 120 6.74 4.47 9.06
C SER A 120 6.68 5.45 7.89
N MET A 121 5.49 5.95 7.55
CA MET A 121 5.33 6.97 6.52
C MET A 121 6.01 8.30 6.90
N ARG A 122 5.88 8.74 8.17
CA ARG A 122 6.63 9.89 8.70
C ARG A 122 8.13 9.69 8.58
N HIS A 123 8.62 8.51 8.95
CA HIS A 123 10.04 8.19 8.84
C HIS A 123 10.54 8.23 7.39
N LEU A 124 9.79 7.66 6.44
CA LEU A 124 10.11 7.68 5.02
C LEU A 124 10.32 9.11 4.47
N VAL A 125 9.52 10.07 4.91
CA VAL A 125 9.61 11.47 4.46
C VAL A 125 10.70 12.27 5.17
N THR A 126 10.91 11.99 6.47
CA THR A 126 11.82 12.79 7.32
C THR A 126 13.27 12.33 7.26
N ALA A 127 13.52 11.04 7.01
CA ALA A 127 14.87 10.51 6.96
C ALA A 127 15.57 10.91 5.65
N GLU A 128 16.66 11.68 5.74
CA GLU A 128 17.33 12.24 4.57
C GLU A 128 17.77 11.19 3.54
N HIS A 129 18.28 10.06 4.02
CA HIS A 129 18.72 8.94 3.19
C HIS A 129 17.56 8.21 2.49
N LEU A 130 16.31 8.41 2.93
CA LEU A 130 15.11 7.87 2.31
C LEU A 130 14.36 8.89 1.44
N ARG A 131 14.76 10.17 1.47
CA ARG A 131 14.17 11.24 0.67
C ARG A 131 14.11 10.91 -0.83
N PRO A 132 15.15 10.34 -1.47
CA PRO A 132 15.05 9.93 -2.88
C PRO A 132 13.98 8.86 -3.11
N SER A 133 13.88 7.88 -2.20
CA SER A 133 12.85 6.84 -2.27
C SER A 133 11.44 7.41 -2.09
N TRP A 134 11.27 8.36 -1.16
CA TRP A 134 10.01 9.09 -1.00
C TRP A 134 9.64 9.89 -2.24
N GLU A 135 10.55 10.69 -2.79
CA GLU A 135 10.25 11.52 -3.96
C GLU A 135 9.88 10.68 -5.18
N LYS A 136 10.57 9.55 -5.37
CA LYS A 136 10.20 8.57 -6.40
C LYS A 136 8.79 8.03 -6.16
N LEU A 137 8.52 7.49 -4.98
CA LEU A 137 7.19 6.95 -4.63
C LEU A 137 6.09 8.00 -4.79
N ARG A 138 6.35 9.23 -4.36
CA ARG A 138 5.44 10.36 -4.49
C ARG A 138 5.15 10.68 -5.94
N GLY A 139 6.17 10.68 -6.81
CA GLY A 139 6.01 10.89 -8.26
C GLY A 139 5.19 9.77 -8.91
N ASP A 140 5.54 8.51 -8.63
CA ASP A 140 4.85 7.33 -9.13
C ASP A 140 3.36 7.34 -8.70
N MET A 141 3.09 7.65 -7.43
CA MET A 141 1.72 7.75 -6.90
C MET A 141 0.98 8.96 -7.44
N ALA A 142 1.57 10.16 -7.48
CA ALA A 142 0.91 11.37 -7.95
C ALA A 142 0.49 11.28 -9.42
N GLY A 143 1.31 10.61 -10.25
CA GLY A 143 0.97 10.32 -11.64
C GLY A 143 0.01 9.15 -11.83
N SER A 144 -0.34 8.43 -10.76
CA SER A 144 -1.14 7.21 -10.88
C SER A 144 -2.59 7.50 -11.26
N ARG A 145 -3.11 6.72 -12.20
CA ARG A 145 -4.51 6.79 -12.66
C ARG A 145 -5.07 5.41 -13.01
N VAL A 146 -6.36 5.22 -12.75
CA VAL A 146 -7.08 4.04 -13.21
C VAL A 146 -7.26 4.12 -14.72
N ILE A 147 -6.88 3.07 -15.43
CA ILE A 147 -7.02 2.97 -16.90
C ILE A 147 -8.06 1.93 -17.32
N SER A 148 -8.41 1.00 -16.44
CA SER A 148 -9.55 0.11 -16.62
C SER A 148 -10.08 -0.39 -15.29
N VAL A 149 -11.36 -0.75 -15.27
CA VAL A 149 -12.04 -1.35 -14.12
C VAL A 149 -12.64 -2.67 -14.56
N ARG A 150 -12.40 -3.74 -13.79
CA ARG A 150 -13.04 -5.05 -14.00
C ARG A 150 -13.88 -5.39 -12.79
N ARG A 151 -15.17 -5.67 -12.99
CA ARG A 151 -16.12 -5.90 -11.89
C ARG A 151 -16.32 -7.38 -11.61
N ARG A 152 -16.50 -7.69 -10.33
CA ARG A 152 -16.96 -8.99 -9.83
C ARG A 152 -17.87 -8.76 -8.61
N GLY A 153 -19.16 -8.56 -8.85
CA GLY A 153 -20.11 -8.26 -7.77
C GLY A 153 -19.72 -6.97 -7.03
N ASP A 154 -19.53 -7.07 -5.71
CA ASP A 154 -19.13 -5.95 -4.84
C ASP A 154 -17.64 -5.63 -4.87
N GLU A 155 -16.87 -6.30 -5.72
CA GLU A 155 -15.45 -6.08 -5.95
C GLU A 155 -15.21 -5.42 -7.32
N ALA A 156 -14.18 -4.58 -7.36
CA ALA A 156 -13.65 -3.97 -8.55
C ALA A 156 -12.13 -4.14 -8.56
N VAL A 157 -11.60 -4.74 -9.63
CA VAL A 157 -10.16 -4.73 -9.91
C VAL A 157 -9.87 -3.48 -10.74
N LEU A 158 -9.08 -2.58 -10.17
CA LEU A 158 -8.63 -1.35 -10.78
C LEU A 158 -7.26 -1.59 -11.41
N VAL A 159 -7.16 -1.47 -12.73
CA VAL A 159 -5.85 -1.43 -13.39
C VAL A 159 -5.35 0.00 -13.32
N VAL A 160 -4.26 0.22 -12.60
CA VAL A 160 -3.65 1.51 -12.34
C VAL A 160 -2.35 1.61 -13.12
N ARG A 161 -2.21 2.67 -13.91
CA ARG A 161 -0.92 3.08 -14.49
C ARG A 161 -0.30 4.13 -13.59
N ASP A 162 0.92 3.89 -13.10
CA ASP A 162 1.67 4.83 -12.27
C ASP A 162 2.32 5.96 -13.09
N GLY A 163 2.94 6.92 -12.40
CA GLY A 163 3.67 8.04 -13.03
C GLY A 163 4.88 7.61 -13.87
N ALA A 164 5.42 6.41 -13.66
CA ALA A 164 6.47 5.81 -14.47
C ALA A 164 5.93 5.06 -15.70
N GLY A 165 4.60 5.00 -15.87
CA GLY A 165 3.93 4.30 -16.96
C GLY A 165 3.75 2.80 -16.73
N LYS A 166 4.15 2.27 -15.57
CA LYS A 166 3.98 0.86 -15.23
C LYS A 166 2.54 0.59 -14.81
N GLU A 167 2.00 -0.50 -15.30
CA GLU A 167 0.65 -0.96 -14.97
C GLU A 167 0.69 -1.98 -13.83
N THR A 168 -0.23 -1.80 -12.89
CA THR A 168 -0.46 -2.69 -11.74
C THR A 168 -1.96 -2.85 -11.54
N SER A 169 -2.37 -3.89 -10.83
CA SER A 169 -3.76 -4.08 -10.42
C SER A 169 -3.89 -3.87 -8.92
N THR A 170 -4.95 -3.22 -8.49
CA THR A 170 -5.35 -3.07 -7.10
C THR A 170 -6.87 -3.25 -6.98
N GLY A 171 -7.38 -3.44 -5.77
CA GLY A 171 -8.80 -3.63 -5.54
C GLY A 171 -9.52 -2.38 -5.05
N ALA A 172 -10.81 -2.38 -5.30
CA ALA A 172 -11.77 -1.66 -4.50
C ALA A 172 -12.93 -2.58 -4.14
N ARG A 173 -13.52 -2.40 -2.96
CA ARG A 173 -14.67 -3.17 -2.48
C ARG A 173 -15.69 -2.23 -1.85
N ARG A 174 -16.98 -2.57 -1.96
CA ARG A 174 -18.02 -1.88 -1.19
C ARG A 174 -17.98 -2.28 0.29
N VAL A 175 -17.98 -1.28 1.17
CA VAL A 175 -18.11 -1.44 2.63
C VAL A 175 -19.15 -0.44 3.11
N GLY A 176 -20.29 -0.93 3.61
CA GLY A 176 -21.41 -0.07 4.02
C GLY A 176 -21.94 0.81 2.88
N GLY A 177 -21.94 0.30 1.64
CA GLY A 177 -22.39 1.02 0.43
C GLY A 177 -21.33 1.92 -0.22
N ALA A 178 -20.23 2.25 0.46
CA ALA A 178 -19.15 3.08 -0.08
C ALA A 178 -17.98 2.25 -0.63
N TRP A 179 -17.38 2.70 -1.73
CA TRP A 179 -16.13 2.12 -2.23
C TRP A 179 -14.96 2.41 -1.29
N ARG A 180 -14.12 1.40 -1.07
CA ARG A 180 -12.88 1.47 -0.27
C ARG A 180 -11.78 0.71 -1.02
N VAL A 181 -10.53 1.14 -0.85
CA VAL A 181 -9.36 0.47 -1.43
C VAL A 181 -9.15 -0.88 -0.75
N ASP A 182 -9.03 -1.92 -1.55
CA ASP A 182 -8.78 -3.28 -1.12
C ASP A 182 -7.46 -3.77 -1.73
N PHE A 183 -6.48 -4.08 -0.89
CA PHE A 183 -5.21 -4.62 -1.41
C PHE A 183 -5.30 -6.12 -1.69
N GLN A 184 -6.32 -6.81 -1.20
CA GLN A 184 -6.48 -8.24 -1.40
C GLN A 184 -7.14 -8.62 -2.72
N ALA A 185 -7.50 -7.68 -3.61
CA ALA A 185 -8.10 -8.01 -4.90
C ALA A 185 -7.05 -8.48 -5.93
N GLY A 186 -6.42 -9.60 -5.64
CA GLY A 186 -6.02 -10.59 -6.62
C GLY A 186 -6.63 -11.93 -6.19
N PRO A 187 -6.81 -12.90 -7.09
CA PRO A 187 -7.42 -14.18 -6.78
C PRO A 187 -6.78 -14.90 -5.58
#